data_AF-A0A7J4V9N4-F1
#
_entry.id   AF-A0A7J4V9N4-F1
#
_cell.length_a   1.000
_cell.length_b   1.000
_cell.length_c   1.000
_cell.angle_alpha   90.00
_cell.angle_beta   90.00
_cell.angle_gamma   90.00
#
_symmetry.space_group_name_H-M   'P 1'
#
loop_
_entity.id
_entity.type
_entity.pdbx_description
1 polymer ?
#
loop_
_entity_poly.entity_id
_entity_poly.type
_entity_poly.pdbx_seq_one_letter_code
_entity_poly.pdbx_strand_id
1 'polypeptide(L)'
;MVNEIRKKYNSEFTEAKYQAFVDDLNTSAGVKLDFRICETPLFLSKELTVELQAACEEIIRQLDTPEYRAFAEASIPDGLAVPNRLDHPVFLQIDFAICSDSKGGFTPRLIELQGFPSLYGFQVYYDDIFRRHFPLP
;
A
#
# COMPACT_ATOMS: atom_id res chain seq x y z
N MET A 1 -0.35 6.14 -15.28
CA MET A 1 -1.78 5.77 -15.12
C MET A 1 -2.32 5.25 -16.44
N VAL A 2 -3.08 4.16 -16.45
CA VAL A 2 -3.61 3.59 -17.70
C VAL A 2 -4.95 4.24 -18.07
N ASN A 3 -4.92 5.17 -19.02
CA ASN A 3 -6.06 6.02 -19.37
C ASN A 3 -7.28 5.24 -19.91
N GLU A 4 -7.05 4.19 -20.68
CA GLU A 4 -8.13 3.39 -21.29
C GLU A 4 -8.89 2.59 -20.23
N ILE A 5 -8.18 1.95 -19.29
CA ILE A 5 -8.77 1.24 -18.16
C ILE A 5 -9.56 2.22 -17.29
N ARG A 6 -9.01 3.41 -17.01
CA ARG A 6 -9.69 4.48 -16.27
C ARG A 6 -11.00 4.90 -16.95
N LYS A 7 -10.97 5.14 -18.27
CA LYS A 7 -12.17 5.52 -19.04
C LYS A 7 -13.24 4.43 -19.00
N LYS A 8 -12.83 3.18 -19.19
CA LYS A 8 -13.74 2.02 -19.12
C LYS A 8 -14.38 1.91 -17.74
N TYR A 9 -13.58 1.91 -16.68
CA TYR A 9 -14.06 1.86 -15.30
C TYR A 9 -15.09 2.96 -15.02
N ASN A 10 -14.76 4.21 -15.38
CA ASN A 10 -15.65 5.34 -15.16
C ASN A 10 -16.99 5.22 -15.91
N SER A 11 -17.00 4.59 -17.11
CA SER A 11 -18.24 4.38 -17.87
C SER A 11 -19.15 3.29 -17.30
N GLU A 12 -18.58 2.35 -16.53
CA GLU A 12 -19.30 1.23 -15.93
C GLU A 12 -19.65 1.45 -14.45
N PHE A 13 -19.05 2.48 -13.84
CA PHE A 13 -19.27 2.86 -12.46
C PHE A 13 -20.68 3.42 -12.25
N THR A 14 -21.31 3.01 -11.15
CA THR A 14 -22.56 3.60 -10.67
C THR A 14 -22.51 3.68 -9.15
N GLU A 15 -23.18 4.68 -8.57
CA GLU A 15 -23.30 4.84 -7.12
C GLU A 15 -23.92 3.59 -6.47
N ALA A 16 -24.89 2.96 -7.15
CA ALA A 16 -25.53 1.74 -6.66
C ALA A 16 -24.53 0.56 -6.55
N LYS A 17 -23.59 0.41 -7.50
CA LYS A 17 -22.54 -0.61 -7.42
C LYS A 17 -21.57 -0.32 -6.27
N TYR A 18 -21.18 0.95 -6.10
CA TYR A 18 -20.32 1.36 -5.00
C TYR A 18 -20.97 1.09 -3.64
N GLN A 19 -22.24 1.44 -3.46
CA GLN A 19 -22.94 1.18 -2.20
C GLN A 19 -23.07 -0.33 -1.93
N ALA A 20 -23.39 -1.14 -2.95
CA ALA A 20 -23.43 -2.60 -2.82
C ALA A 20 -22.06 -3.18 -2.41
N PHE A 21 -20.98 -2.64 -2.97
CA PHE A 21 -19.61 -2.98 -2.59
C PHE A 21 -19.31 -2.65 -1.13
N VAL A 22 -19.64 -1.43 -0.69
CA VAL A 22 -19.44 -1.00 0.71
C VAL A 22 -20.29 -1.84 1.67
N ASP A 23 -21.52 -2.18 1.31
CA ASP A 23 -22.40 -3.01 2.13
C ASP A 23 -21.85 -4.42 2.28
N ASP A 24 -21.36 -5.04 1.20
CA ASP A 24 -20.73 -6.37 1.24
C ASP A 24 -19.46 -6.36 2.12
N LEU A 25 -18.62 -5.33 1.97
CA LEU A 25 -17.41 -5.12 2.78
C LEU A 25 -17.74 -4.99 4.29
N ASN A 26 -18.89 -4.39 4.63
CA ASN A 26 -19.35 -4.29 6.03
C ASN A 26 -20.00 -5.58 6.55
N THR A 27 -20.44 -6.49 5.67
CA THR A 27 -21.23 -7.66 6.06
C THR A 27 -20.36 -8.74 6.69
N SER A 28 -19.13 -8.96 6.19
CA SER A 28 -18.28 -10.06 6.69
C SER A 28 -17.39 -9.69 7.87
N ALA A 29 -17.19 -8.40 8.15
CA ALA A 29 -16.30 -7.94 9.22
C ALA A 29 -16.94 -7.98 10.63
N GLY A 30 -18.27 -8.20 10.73
CA GLY A 30 -19.00 -8.15 12.01
C GLY A 30 -19.04 -6.77 12.68
N VAL A 31 -18.38 -5.78 12.06
CA VAL A 31 -18.26 -4.39 12.48
C VAL A 31 -18.30 -3.53 11.23
N LYS A 32 -19.07 -2.44 11.29
CA LYS A 32 -19.11 -1.45 10.21
C LYS A 32 -17.80 -0.67 10.19
N LEU A 33 -17.17 -0.55 9.02
CA LEU A 33 -16.00 0.28 8.82
C LEU A 33 -16.34 1.73 9.14
N ASP A 34 -15.49 2.38 9.92
CA ASP A 34 -15.64 3.77 10.39
C ASP A 34 -14.87 4.78 9.51
N PHE A 35 -14.21 4.31 8.46
CA PHE A 35 -13.48 5.12 7.49
C PHE A 35 -14.11 5.05 6.10
N ARG A 36 -13.83 6.08 5.29
CA ARG A 36 -14.31 6.17 3.91
C ARG A 36 -13.55 5.20 3.01
N ILE A 37 -14.30 4.49 2.18
CA ILE A 37 -13.75 3.62 1.15
C ILE A 37 -13.64 4.38 -0.17
N CYS A 38 -12.52 4.21 -0.88
CA CYS A 38 -12.33 4.82 -2.18
C CYS A 38 -13.20 4.13 -3.23
N GLU A 39 -13.88 4.91 -4.05
CA GLU A 39 -14.82 4.44 -5.08
C GLU A 39 -14.10 3.81 -6.29
N THR A 40 -12.76 3.89 -6.34
CA THR A 40 -11.95 3.43 -7.46
C THR A 40 -10.59 2.92 -7.01
N PRO A 41 -10.02 1.91 -7.69
CA PRO A 41 -8.64 1.51 -7.48
C PRO A 41 -7.68 2.47 -8.17
N LEU A 42 -6.39 2.28 -7.90
CA LEU A 42 -5.29 2.88 -8.63
C LEU A 42 -4.97 2.04 -9.88
N PHE A 43 -4.85 2.70 -11.03
CA PHE A 43 -4.48 2.06 -12.30
C PHE A 43 -3.06 2.45 -12.69
N LEU A 44 -2.09 1.86 -12.01
CA LEU A 44 -0.67 2.12 -12.23
C LEU A 44 -0.25 1.62 -13.62
N SER A 45 0.63 2.35 -14.31
CA SER A 45 1.23 1.82 -15.54
C SER A 45 2.30 0.81 -15.18
N LYS A 46 2.63 -0.09 -16.11
CA LYS A 46 3.66 -1.12 -15.90
C LYS A 46 4.99 -0.50 -15.48
N GLU A 47 5.36 0.62 -16.12
CA GLU A 47 6.61 1.33 -15.87
C GLU A 47 6.68 1.85 -14.43
N LEU A 48 5.62 2.50 -13.95
CA LEU A 48 5.56 3.02 -12.58
C LEU A 48 5.54 1.88 -11.55
N THR A 49 4.88 0.76 -11.84
CA THR A 49 4.91 -0.42 -10.98
C THR A 49 6.32 -1.00 -10.85
N VAL A 50 7.06 -1.09 -11.96
CA VAL A 50 8.47 -1.54 -11.92
C VAL A 50 9.34 -0.55 -11.14
N GLU A 51 9.15 0.75 -11.32
CA GLU A 51 9.89 1.78 -10.57
C GLU A 51 9.64 1.70 -9.07
N LEU A 52 8.39 1.51 -8.64
CA LEU A 52 8.02 1.28 -7.23
C LEU A 52 8.68 0.02 -6.66
N GLN A 53 8.64 -1.09 -7.39
CA GLN A 53 9.27 -2.34 -6.97
C GLN A 53 10.79 -2.19 -6.84
N ALA A 54 11.44 -1.57 -7.82
CA ALA A 54 12.87 -1.29 -7.77
C ALA A 54 13.24 -0.40 -6.58
N ALA A 55 12.45 0.65 -6.30
CA ALA A 55 12.66 1.51 -5.14
C ALA A 55 12.53 0.73 -3.82
N CYS A 56 11.53 -0.16 -3.70
CA CYS A 56 11.40 -1.05 -2.54
C CYS A 56 12.64 -1.94 -2.37
N GLU A 57 13.11 -2.59 -3.43
CA GLU A 57 14.29 -3.45 -3.39
C GLU A 57 15.56 -2.69 -3.01
N GLU A 58 15.75 -1.48 -3.55
CA GLU A 58 16.88 -0.61 -3.21
C GLU A 58 16.88 -0.18 -1.74
N ILE A 59 15.71 0.13 -1.19
CA ILE A 59 15.57 0.46 0.23
C ILE A 59 15.86 -0.78 1.08
N ILE A 60 15.26 -1.93 0.75
CA ILE A 60 15.48 -3.19 1.48
C ILE A 60 16.97 -3.56 1.49
N ARG A 61 17.67 -3.42 0.37
CA ARG A 61 19.13 -3.67 0.29
C ARG A 61 19.95 -2.77 1.21
N GLN A 62 19.49 -1.55 1.50
CA GLN A 62 20.17 -0.65 2.44
C GLN A 62 19.86 -1.02 3.89
N LEU A 63 18.63 -1.45 4.17
CA LEU A 63 18.18 -1.81 5.52
C LEU A 63 18.69 -3.18 5.98
N ASP A 64 18.84 -4.15 5.07
CA ASP A 64 19.24 -5.52 5.40
C ASP A 64 20.77 -5.70 5.41
N THR A 65 21.47 -4.81 6.12
CA THR A 65 22.92 -4.86 6.29
C THR A 65 23.31 -4.91 7.78
N PRO A 66 24.38 -5.64 8.15
CA PRO A 66 24.91 -5.60 9.52
C PRO A 66 25.23 -4.17 9.99
N GLU A 67 25.75 -3.33 9.08
CA GLU A 67 26.11 -1.94 9.37
C GLU A 67 24.88 -1.10 9.71
N TYR A 68 23.79 -1.21 8.92
CA TYR A 68 22.54 -0.53 9.23
C TYR A 68 21.93 -1.04 10.53
N ARG A 69 21.95 -2.35 10.78
CA ARG A 69 21.47 -2.93 12.04
C ARG A 69 22.18 -2.34 13.26
N ALA A 70 23.51 -2.27 13.22
CA ALA A 70 24.29 -1.67 14.29
C ALA A 70 23.98 -0.18 14.47
N PHE A 71 23.82 0.57 13.38
CA PHE A 71 23.41 1.96 13.41
C PHE A 71 22.01 2.16 14.03
N ALA A 72 21.05 1.34 13.63
CA ALA A 72 19.68 1.40 14.15
C ALA A 72 19.62 1.06 15.64
N GLU A 73 20.37 0.04 16.09
CA GLU A 73 20.45 -0.33 17.50
C GLU A 73 21.05 0.79 18.35
N ALA A 74 22.14 1.41 17.88
CA ALA A 74 22.77 2.54 18.57
C ALA A 74 21.89 3.80 18.61
N SER A 75 20.82 3.85 17.79
CA SER A 75 19.86 4.96 17.76
C SER A 75 18.71 4.79 18.77
N ILE A 76 18.61 3.64 19.44
CA ILE A 76 17.58 3.38 20.46
C ILE A 76 17.98 4.12 21.74
N PRO A 77 17.13 4.99 22.31
CA PRO A 77 17.44 5.66 23.56
C PRO A 77 17.62 4.69 24.73
N ASP A 78 18.48 5.05 25.67
CA ASP A 78 18.74 4.27 26.87
C ASP A 78 17.43 3.90 27.60
N GLY A 79 17.29 2.61 27.93
CA GLY A 79 16.11 2.08 28.62
C GLY A 79 14.89 1.79 27.74
N LEU A 80 14.95 2.07 26.43
CA LEU A 80 13.87 1.75 25.48
C LEU A 80 14.14 0.53 24.60
N ALA A 81 15.28 -0.15 24.81
CA ALA A 81 15.60 -1.38 24.10
C ALA A 81 14.63 -2.51 24.47
N VAL A 82 14.06 -3.18 23.45
CA VAL A 82 13.15 -4.32 23.64
C VAL A 82 13.98 -5.60 23.65
N PRO A 83 13.84 -6.47 24.66
CA PRO A 83 14.60 -7.72 24.73
C PRO A 83 14.20 -8.71 23.62
N ASN A 84 15.13 -9.60 23.24
CA ASN A 84 14.92 -10.68 22.25
C ASN A 84 14.48 -10.20 20.86
N ARG A 85 15.00 -9.06 20.41
CA ARG A 85 14.76 -8.55 19.06
C ARG A 85 15.37 -9.49 18.00
N LEU A 86 14.65 -9.70 16.90
CA LEU A 86 15.16 -10.39 15.72
C LEU A 86 16.01 -9.44 14.86
N ASP A 87 16.92 -9.99 14.06
CA ASP A 87 17.80 -9.21 13.17
C ASP A 87 17.05 -8.46 12.06
N HIS A 88 15.81 -8.84 11.77
CA HIS A 88 14.96 -8.19 10.78
C HIS A 88 13.53 -8.02 11.32
N PRO A 89 12.78 -7.02 10.83
CA PRO A 89 11.39 -6.88 11.23
C PRO A 89 10.55 -8.04 10.68
N VAL A 90 9.48 -8.38 11.38
CA VAL A 90 8.49 -9.37 10.91
C VAL A 90 7.70 -8.80 9.71
N PHE A 91 7.44 -7.49 9.74
CA PHE A 91 6.76 -6.77 8.67
C PHE A 91 7.56 -5.51 8.32
N LEU A 92 7.59 -5.18 7.03
CA LEU A 92 8.12 -3.91 6.54
C LEU A 92 7.12 -3.33 5.56
N GLN A 93 6.72 -2.08 5.80
CA GLN A 93 5.93 -1.28 4.88
C GLN A 93 6.73 -0.04 4.45
N ILE A 94 6.64 0.27 3.16
CA ILE A 94 7.34 1.39 2.53
C ILE A 94 6.29 2.24 1.83
N ASP A 95 6.07 3.44 2.34
CA ASP A 95 5.04 4.33 1.85
C ASP A 95 5.63 5.31 0.83
N PHE A 96 4.99 5.40 -0.34
CA PHE A 96 5.38 6.32 -1.40
C PHE A 96 4.26 7.29 -1.74
N ALA A 97 4.63 8.55 -1.97
CA ALA A 97 3.81 9.48 -2.73
C ALA A 97 4.12 9.34 -4.22
N ILE A 98 3.07 9.34 -5.05
CA ILE A 98 3.23 9.38 -6.51
C ILE A 98 3.22 10.84 -6.95
N CYS A 99 4.37 11.34 -7.39
CA CYS A 99 4.56 12.75 -7.76
C CYS A 99 4.67 12.92 -9.28
N SER A 100 4.28 14.08 -9.79
CA SER A 100 4.57 14.45 -11.18
C SER A 100 6.08 14.58 -11.37
N ASP A 101 6.60 14.04 -12.48
CA ASP A 101 8.00 14.20 -12.88
C ASP A 101 8.29 15.52 -13.63
N SER A 102 7.27 16.39 -13.78
CA SER A 102 7.27 17.62 -14.59
C SER A 102 7.46 17.45 -16.10
N LYS A 103 7.50 16.21 -16.60
CA LYS A 103 7.63 15.82 -18.01
C LYS A 103 6.40 15.08 -18.53
N GLY A 104 5.34 14.99 -17.72
CA GLY A 104 4.08 14.31 -18.05
C GLY A 104 4.01 12.86 -17.55
N GLY A 105 5.01 12.40 -16.82
CA GLY A 105 5.04 11.11 -16.13
C GLY A 105 4.86 11.24 -14.62
N PHE A 106 5.07 10.11 -13.93
CA PHE A 106 4.97 9.99 -12.49
C PHE A 106 6.21 9.32 -11.94
N THR A 107 6.63 9.69 -10.74
CA THR A 107 7.76 9.08 -10.02
C THR A 107 7.40 8.91 -8.54
N PRO A 108 7.81 7.81 -7.89
CA PRO A 108 7.57 7.59 -6.47
C PRO A 108 8.54 8.41 -5.61
N ARG A 109 8.04 8.94 -4.50
CA ARG A 109 8.81 9.65 -3.48
C ARG A 109 8.58 8.99 -2.13
N LEU A 110 9.65 8.52 -1.49
CA LEU A 110 9.58 7.90 -0.18
C LEU A 110 8.96 8.88 0.82
N ILE A 111 7.97 8.42 1.57
CA ILE A 111 7.33 9.14 2.67
C ILE A 111 7.80 8.56 4.00
N GLU A 112 7.63 7.25 4.20
CA GLU A 112 7.90 6.61 5.48
C GLU A 112 8.30 5.13 5.32
N LEU A 113 9.06 4.63 6.29
CA LEU A 113 9.35 3.22 6.50
C LEU A 113 8.74 2.79 7.84
N GLN A 114 7.94 1.71 7.84
CA GLN A 114 7.24 1.24 9.04
C GLN A 114 7.55 -0.23 9.32
N GLY A 115 7.90 -0.53 10.58
CA GLY A 115 8.13 -1.90 11.08
C GLY A 115 6.93 -2.51 11.82
N PHE A 116 5.86 -1.75 12.02
CA PHE A 116 4.64 -2.16 12.71
C PHE A 116 3.38 -1.75 11.93
N PRO A 117 3.22 -2.24 10.70
CA PRO A 117 2.10 -1.81 9.87
C PRO A 117 0.79 -2.52 10.26
N SER A 118 -0.31 -1.92 9.85
CA SER A 118 -1.68 -2.44 10.03
C SER A 118 -2.36 -2.67 8.67
N LEU A 119 -3.60 -3.15 8.67
CA LEU A 119 -4.45 -3.32 7.47
C LEU A 119 -4.10 -4.46 6.49
N TYR A 120 -3.06 -5.28 6.70
CA TYR A 120 -2.70 -6.36 5.76
C TYR A 120 -3.85 -7.35 5.51
N GLY A 121 -4.54 -7.79 6.57
CA GLY A 121 -5.72 -8.65 6.42
C GLY A 121 -6.90 -7.93 5.74
N PHE A 122 -7.07 -6.64 6.02
CA PHE A 122 -8.09 -5.81 5.38
C PHE A 122 -7.82 -5.62 3.88
N GLN A 123 -6.56 -5.44 3.46
CA GLN A 123 -6.19 -5.26 2.05
C GLN A 123 -6.53 -6.48 1.19
N VAL A 124 -6.28 -7.69 1.70
CA VAL A 124 -6.66 -8.93 1.00
C VAL A 124 -8.17 -9.05 0.91
N TYR A 125 -8.86 -8.86 2.03
CA TYR A 125 -10.33 -8.90 2.07
C TYR A 125 -10.96 -7.84 1.15
N TYR A 126 -10.40 -6.63 1.14
CA TYR A 126 -10.82 -5.54 0.28
C TYR A 126 -10.72 -5.91 -1.20
N ASP A 127 -9.59 -6.48 -1.66
CA ASP A 127 -9.42 -6.88 -3.07
C ASP A 127 -10.42 -7.97 -3.47
N ASP A 128 -10.63 -8.97 -2.61
CA ASP A 128 -11.59 -10.05 -2.83
C ASP A 128 -13.02 -9.54 -3.01
N ILE A 129 -13.46 -8.63 -2.12
CA ILE A 129 -14.79 -8.03 -2.23
C ILE A 129 -14.86 -7.10 -3.44
N PHE A 130 -13.85 -6.26 -3.66
CA PHE A 130 -13.83 -5.31 -4.78
C PHE A 130 -14.04 -6.01 -6.13
N ARG A 131 -13.34 -7.13 -6.37
CA ARG A 131 -13.44 -7.92 -7.61
C ARG A 131 -14.81 -8.56 -7.86
N ARG A 132 -15.64 -8.73 -6.83
CA ARG A 132 -17.03 -9.24 -6.99
C ARG A 132 -17.98 -8.18 -7.56
N HIS A 133 -17.71 -6.90 -7.27
CA HIS A 133 -18.58 -5.78 -7.66
C HIS A 133 -18.06 -5.04 -8.89
N PHE A 134 -16.74 -5.05 -9.11
CA PHE A 134 -16.10 -4.33 -10.21
C PHE A 134 -15.16 -5.27 -10.98
N PRO A 135 -15.41 -5.50 -12.28
CA PRO A 135 -14.49 -6.25 -13.11
C PRO A 135 -13.21 -5.43 -13.34
N LEU A 136 -12.09 -5.98 -12.87
CA LEU A 136 -10.77 -5.43 -13.09
C LEU A 136 -10.03 -6.25 -14.16
N PRO A 137 -9.20 -5.61 -15.00
CA PRO A 137 -8.34 -6.31 -15.95
C PRO A 137 -7.26 -7.15 -15.26
#